data_AF-A0A1F3AXR3-F1
#
_entry.id   AF-A0A1F3AXR3-F1
#
_cell.length_a   1.000
_cell.length_b   1.000
_cell.length_c   1.000
_cell.angle_alpha   90.00
_cell.angle_beta   90.00
_cell.angle_gamma   90.00
#
_symmetry.space_group_name_H-M   'P 1'
#
loop_
_entity.id
_entity.type
_entity.pdbx_description
1 polymer ?
#
loop_
_entity_poly.entity_id
_entity_poly.type
_entity_poly.pdbx_seq_one_letter_code
_entity_poly.pdbx_strand_id
1 'polypeptide(L)'
;MRTEHFFNDIHHQTFLILFVSLLDAVRKESAVVVENCIDNITVYLFIHFLDEEEGMTYARSKGWVLPDALAEHAAVHINLVQWWNTHVFFPFKKGELTCESVFDLCRDYCMRIIDHIGAYDLKTYGPTVRDTDGSLGENAHISLSRLPLSPYMPGALQIVTMLAPDVVAEINPQSIAPAARLRLPALRLCAANQPVLPDGRGSYRDILYRGNGGIGVVSSAW
;
A
#
# COMPACT_ATOMS: atom_id res chain seq x y z
N MET A 1 -10.39 13.35 -5.97
CA MET A 1 -10.02 12.02 -5.41
C MET A 1 -11.00 10.93 -5.84
N ARG A 2 -11.71 11.07 -6.97
CA ARG A 2 -12.49 9.97 -7.53
C ARG A 2 -11.75 9.49 -8.77
N THR A 3 -11.39 8.23 -8.76
CA THR A 3 -10.87 7.50 -9.90
C THR A 3 -12.00 6.90 -10.74
N GLU A 4 -13.25 6.94 -10.23
CA GLU A 4 -14.40 6.19 -10.76
C GLU A 4 -14.16 4.66 -10.70
N HIS A 5 -13.20 4.24 -9.88
CA HIS A 5 -12.92 2.87 -9.51
C HIS A 5 -13.27 2.68 -8.05
N PHE A 6 -14.37 1.96 -7.80
CA PHE A 6 -14.99 1.85 -6.48
C PHE A 6 -14.02 1.38 -5.38
N PHE A 7 -13.16 0.42 -5.70
CA PHE A 7 -12.20 -0.14 -4.75
C PHE A 7 -11.16 0.92 -4.36
N ASN A 8 -10.52 1.56 -5.33
CA ASN A 8 -9.54 2.61 -5.06
C ASN A 8 -10.16 3.79 -4.33
N ASP A 9 -11.36 4.22 -4.71
CA ASP A 9 -12.01 5.36 -4.07
C ASP A 9 -12.32 5.09 -2.58
N ILE A 10 -12.65 3.86 -2.20
CA ILE A 10 -12.78 3.46 -0.79
C ILE A 10 -11.44 3.50 -0.08
N HIS A 11 -10.38 3.01 -0.72
CA HIS A 11 -9.05 3.01 -0.11
C HIS A 11 -8.52 4.44 0.09
N HIS A 12 -8.72 5.33 -0.88
CA HIS A 12 -8.37 6.75 -0.79
C HIS A 12 -9.11 7.45 0.34
N GLN A 13 -10.42 7.16 0.51
CA GLN A 13 -11.18 7.69 1.64
C GLN A 13 -10.66 7.15 2.98
N THR A 14 -10.28 5.87 3.03
CA THR A 14 -9.71 5.24 4.22
C THR A 14 -8.39 5.90 4.63
N PHE A 15 -7.50 6.24 3.69
CA PHE A 15 -6.30 7.01 4.00
C PHE A 15 -6.62 8.33 4.69
N LEU A 16 -7.56 9.10 4.14
CA LEU A 16 -7.92 10.40 4.71
C LEU A 16 -8.45 10.25 6.13
N ILE A 17 -9.27 9.22 6.39
CA ILE A 17 -9.78 8.93 7.73
C ILE A 17 -8.63 8.61 8.68
N LEU A 18 -7.67 7.78 8.27
CA LEU A 18 -6.52 7.44 9.09
C LEU A 18 -5.64 8.66 9.38
N PHE A 19 -5.37 9.49 8.38
CA PHE A 19 -4.58 10.71 8.56
C PHE A 19 -5.29 11.74 9.42
N VAL A 20 -6.58 11.99 9.23
CA VAL A 20 -7.36 12.89 10.11
C VAL A 20 -7.32 12.39 11.55
N SER A 21 -7.46 11.06 11.74
CA SER A 21 -7.38 10.46 13.08
C SER A 21 -6.01 10.67 13.71
N LEU A 22 -4.93 10.54 12.94
CA LEU A 22 -3.56 10.81 13.40
C LEU A 22 -3.39 12.28 13.79
N LEU A 23 -3.80 13.21 12.93
CA LEU A 23 -3.68 14.65 13.19
C LEU A 23 -4.46 15.07 14.45
N ASP A 24 -5.64 14.48 14.67
CA ASP A 24 -6.43 14.71 15.89
C ASP A 24 -5.78 14.07 17.13
N ALA A 25 -5.18 12.89 17.01
CA ALA A 25 -4.45 12.24 18.10
C ALA A 25 -3.22 13.05 18.53
N VAL A 26 -2.50 13.60 17.55
CA VAL A 26 -1.33 14.47 17.77
C VAL A 26 -1.75 15.75 18.51
N ARG A 27 -2.84 16.40 18.09
CA ARG A 27 -3.37 17.59 18.78
C ARG A 27 -3.82 17.34 20.21
N LYS A 28 -4.24 16.11 20.51
CA LYS A 28 -4.64 15.67 21.86
C LYS A 28 -3.45 15.15 22.68
N GLU A 29 -2.24 15.19 22.12
CA GLU A 29 -1.00 14.71 22.73
C GLU A 29 -1.08 13.27 23.28
N SER A 30 -1.91 12.43 22.64
CA SER A 30 -2.08 11.05 23.08
C SER A 30 -1.06 10.15 22.41
N ALA A 31 0.13 10.02 23.01
CA ALA A 31 1.24 9.23 22.46
C ALA A 31 0.84 7.81 22.03
N VAL A 32 0.02 7.12 22.83
CA VAL A 32 -0.48 5.77 22.52
C VAL A 32 -1.35 5.76 21.26
N VAL A 33 -2.24 6.74 21.11
CA VAL A 33 -3.12 6.81 19.93
C VAL A 33 -2.33 7.24 18.70
N VAL A 34 -1.36 8.14 18.85
CA VAL A 34 -0.44 8.53 17.76
C VAL A 34 0.34 7.33 17.25
N GLU A 35 0.96 6.55 18.16
CA GLU A 35 1.66 5.32 17.79
C GLU A 35 0.71 4.34 17.09
N ASN A 36 -0.50 4.15 17.63
CA ASN A 36 -1.49 3.27 17.00
C ASN A 36 -1.82 3.71 15.58
N CYS A 37 -2.06 5.00 15.36
CA CYS A 37 -2.34 5.54 14.03
C CYS A 37 -1.15 5.36 13.09
N ILE A 38 0.08 5.67 13.52
CA ILE A 38 1.28 5.53 12.69
C ILE A 38 1.50 4.08 12.27
N ASP A 39 1.41 3.13 13.20
CA ASP A 39 1.58 1.71 12.89
C ASP A 39 0.49 1.22 11.92
N ASN A 40 -0.79 1.58 12.13
CA ASN A 40 -1.88 1.17 11.25
C ASN A 40 -1.80 1.83 9.86
N ILE A 41 -1.41 3.10 9.76
CA ILE A 41 -1.17 3.79 8.47
C ILE A 41 -0.03 3.08 7.74
N THR A 42 1.05 2.75 8.45
CA THR A 42 2.20 2.07 7.86
C THR A 42 1.79 0.73 7.26
N VAL A 43 1.08 -0.11 8.01
CA VAL A 43 0.54 -1.38 7.49
C VAL A 43 -0.39 -1.15 6.30
N TYR A 44 -1.26 -0.15 6.38
CA TYR A 44 -2.23 0.13 5.34
C TYR A 44 -1.61 0.60 4.02
N LEU A 45 -0.52 1.37 4.07
CA LEU A 45 0.23 1.81 2.87
C LEU A 45 0.71 0.62 2.05
N PHE A 46 1.36 -0.36 2.69
CA PHE A 46 1.82 -1.57 2.01
C PHE A 46 0.66 -2.37 1.39
N ILE A 47 -0.43 -2.50 2.14
CA ILE A 47 -1.62 -3.24 1.70
C ILE A 47 -2.25 -2.60 0.47
N HIS A 48 -2.56 -1.30 0.55
CA HIS A 48 -3.23 -0.61 -0.53
C HIS A 48 -2.39 -0.59 -1.81
N PHE A 49 -1.10 -0.25 -1.71
CA PHE A 49 -0.23 -0.23 -2.89
C PHE A 49 -0.04 -1.62 -3.51
N LEU A 50 -0.01 -2.67 -2.68
CA LEU A 50 0.02 -4.06 -3.15
C LEU A 50 -1.27 -4.44 -3.88
N ASP A 51 -2.44 -4.08 -3.34
CA ASP A 51 -3.73 -4.35 -3.99
C ASP A 51 -3.81 -3.67 -5.36
N GLU A 52 -3.38 -2.42 -5.46
CA GLU A 52 -3.33 -1.69 -6.73
C GLU A 52 -2.37 -2.34 -7.73
N GLU A 53 -1.16 -2.68 -7.32
CA GLU A 53 -0.19 -3.35 -8.18
C GLU A 53 -0.71 -4.70 -8.69
N GLU A 54 -1.41 -5.46 -7.84
CA GLU A 54 -2.03 -6.72 -8.21
C GLU A 54 -3.20 -6.52 -9.19
N GLY A 55 -4.04 -5.52 -8.96
CA GLY A 55 -5.14 -5.14 -9.84
C GLY A 55 -4.64 -4.70 -11.22
N MET A 56 -3.65 -3.80 -11.26
CA MET A 56 -3.01 -3.36 -12.49
C MET A 56 -2.27 -4.48 -13.20
N THR A 57 -1.68 -5.44 -12.47
CA THR A 57 -1.08 -6.62 -13.10
C THR A 57 -2.13 -7.49 -13.79
N TYR A 58 -3.27 -7.69 -13.14
CA TYR A 58 -4.42 -8.35 -13.77
C TYR A 58 -4.90 -7.57 -15.01
N ALA A 59 -5.08 -6.25 -14.89
CA ALA A 59 -5.51 -5.41 -15.99
C ALA A 59 -4.53 -5.42 -17.18
N ARG A 60 -3.23 -5.42 -16.89
CA ARG A 60 -2.16 -5.62 -17.89
C ARG A 60 -2.31 -6.98 -18.59
N SER A 61 -2.62 -8.05 -17.86
CA SER A 61 -2.85 -9.38 -18.46
C SER A 61 -4.04 -9.42 -19.45
N LYS A 62 -4.96 -8.44 -19.32
CA LYS A 62 -6.10 -8.23 -20.22
C LYS A 62 -5.84 -7.19 -21.31
N GLY A 63 -4.69 -6.54 -21.30
CA GLY A 63 -4.34 -5.46 -22.23
C GLY A 63 -4.99 -4.11 -21.91
N TRP A 64 -5.53 -3.92 -20.71
CA TRP A 64 -6.19 -2.67 -20.30
C TRP A 64 -5.22 -1.62 -19.75
N VAL A 65 -4.05 -2.04 -19.27
CA VAL A 65 -3.01 -1.17 -18.74
C VAL A 65 -1.69 -1.45 -19.46
N LEU A 66 -1.02 -0.37 -19.88
CA LEU A 66 0.30 -0.47 -20.51
C LEU A 66 1.37 -0.86 -19.48
N PRO A 67 2.37 -1.68 -19.85
CA PRO A 67 3.46 -2.06 -18.95
C PRO A 67 4.19 -0.86 -18.32
N ASP A 68 4.47 0.18 -19.10
CA ASP A 68 5.21 1.37 -18.63
C ASP A 68 4.39 2.16 -17.61
N ALA A 69 3.07 2.28 -17.80
CA ALA A 69 2.19 2.95 -16.85
C ALA A 69 2.14 2.23 -15.50
N LEU A 70 2.07 0.89 -15.50
CA LEU A 70 2.15 0.08 -14.28
C LEU A 70 3.52 0.21 -13.61
N ALA A 71 4.62 0.18 -14.37
CA ALA A 71 5.96 0.33 -13.82
C ALA A 71 6.18 1.71 -13.18
N GLU A 72 5.75 2.79 -13.83
CA GLU A 72 5.80 4.15 -13.30
C GLU A 72 4.98 4.27 -12.02
N HIS A 73 3.76 3.73 -12.01
CA HIS A 73 2.87 3.77 -10.84
C HIS A 73 3.47 3.02 -9.65
N ALA A 74 3.96 1.79 -9.86
CA ALA A 74 4.61 1.00 -8.83
C ALA A 74 5.90 1.68 -8.29
N ALA A 75 6.66 2.37 -9.14
CA ALA A 75 7.82 3.13 -8.69
C ALA A 75 7.43 4.29 -7.76
N VAL A 76 6.29 4.95 -8.01
CA VAL A 76 5.76 5.99 -7.12
C VAL A 76 5.32 5.42 -5.79
N HIS A 77 4.68 4.25 -5.75
CA HIS A 77 4.35 3.56 -4.50
C HIS A 77 5.57 3.34 -3.61
N ILE A 78 6.64 2.80 -4.18
CA ILE A 78 7.89 2.58 -3.46
C ILE A 78 8.43 3.90 -2.91
N ASN A 79 8.46 4.96 -3.72
CA ASN A 79 8.95 6.26 -3.29
C ASN A 79 8.10 6.86 -2.16
N LEU A 80 6.77 6.68 -2.20
CA LEU A 80 5.86 7.15 -1.15
C LEU A 80 6.12 6.43 0.18
N VAL A 81 6.20 5.09 0.16
CA VAL A 81 6.51 4.31 1.37
C VAL A 81 7.90 4.63 1.89
N GLN A 82 8.91 4.74 1.02
CA GLN A 82 10.26 5.13 1.44
C GLN A 82 10.27 6.50 2.08
N TRP A 83 9.53 7.46 1.52
CA TRP A 83 9.39 8.78 2.12
C TRP A 83 8.75 8.69 3.50
N TRP A 84 7.62 7.99 3.63
CA TRP A 84 6.93 7.79 4.91
C TRP A 84 7.85 7.16 5.96
N ASN A 85 8.55 6.10 5.58
CA ASN A 85 9.46 5.39 6.46
C ASN A 85 10.60 6.28 6.95
N THR A 86 11.19 7.04 6.02
CA THR A 86 12.36 7.89 6.27
C THR A 86 12.02 9.11 7.13
N HIS A 87 10.85 9.72 6.90
CA HIS A 87 10.52 11.01 7.51
C HIS A 87 9.57 10.89 8.70
N VAL A 88 8.67 9.90 8.71
CA VAL A 88 7.64 9.78 9.75
C VAL A 88 7.87 8.54 10.60
N PHE A 89 7.77 7.35 10.02
CA PHE A 89 7.71 6.10 10.79
C PHE A 89 8.98 5.89 11.62
N PHE A 90 10.15 5.69 10.99
CA PHE A 90 11.36 5.39 11.76
C PHE A 90 11.78 6.53 12.72
N PRO A 91 11.77 7.81 12.32
CA PRO A 91 12.06 8.89 13.25
C PRO A 91 11.09 8.94 14.45
N PHE A 92 9.79 8.71 14.22
CA PHE A 92 8.82 8.61 15.32
C PHE A 92 9.15 7.45 16.26
N LYS A 93 9.41 6.26 15.73
CA LYS A 93 9.73 5.06 16.53
C LYS A 93 11.02 5.23 17.34
N LYS A 94 11.97 6.03 16.86
CA LYS A 94 13.20 6.40 17.58
C LYS A 94 13.03 7.55 18.58
N GLY A 95 11.84 8.14 18.67
CA GLY A 95 11.58 9.31 19.53
C GLY A 95 12.25 10.60 19.05
N GLU A 96 12.59 10.68 17.76
CA GLU A 96 13.27 11.83 17.15
C GLU A 96 12.29 12.95 16.74
N LEU A 97 10.99 12.65 16.68
CA LEU A 97 9.95 13.61 16.28
C LEU A 97 9.16 14.13 17.48
N THR A 98 8.93 15.44 17.48
CA THR A 98 7.90 16.05 18.34
C THR A 98 6.51 15.83 17.76
N CYS A 99 5.46 16.02 18.56
CA CYS A 99 4.08 15.99 18.07
C CYS A 99 3.85 17.00 16.93
N GLU A 100 4.40 18.21 17.04
CA GLU A 100 4.32 19.23 15.99
C GLU A 100 5.00 18.76 14.68
N SER A 101 6.19 18.16 14.77
CA SER A 101 6.86 17.60 13.58
C SER A 101 6.07 16.46 12.95
N VAL A 102 5.47 15.57 13.74
CA VAL A 102 4.58 14.53 13.21
C VAL A 102 3.40 15.16 12.47
N PHE A 103 2.77 16.21 13.04
CA PHE A 103 1.65 16.89 12.40
C PHE A 103 2.02 17.44 11.01
N ASP A 104 3.11 18.21 10.92
CA ASP A 104 3.53 18.85 9.68
C ASP A 104 3.95 17.81 8.63
N LEU A 105 4.73 16.80 9.01
CA LEU A 105 5.15 15.76 8.09
C LEU A 105 3.97 14.91 7.59
N CYS A 106 2.99 14.64 8.45
CA CYS A 106 1.77 13.94 8.03
C CYS A 106 0.92 14.78 7.09
N ARG A 107 0.80 16.09 7.33
CA ARG A 107 0.12 17.01 6.39
C ARG A 107 0.81 17.00 5.03
N ASP A 108 2.14 17.09 5.02
CA ASP A 108 2.92 17.09 3.79
C ASP A 108 2.81 15.74 3.06
N TYR A 109 2.77 14.63 3.79
CA TYR A 109 2.53 13.31 3.20
C TYR A 109 1.13 13.17 2.61
N CYS A 110 0.08 13.68 3.29
CA CYS A 110 -1.27 13.72 2.73
C CYS A 110 -1.31 14.43 1.38
N MET A 111 -0.59 15.55 1.24
CA MET A 111 -0.51 16.26 -0.04
C MET A 111 0.18 15.41 -1.11
N ARG A 112 1.24 14.68 -0.77
CA ARG A 112 1.89 13.73 -1.69
C ARG A 112 0.95 12.62 -2.16
N ILE A 113 0.11 12.09 -1.26
CA ILE A 113 -0.92 11.11 -1.62
C ILE A 113 -1.97 11.73 -2.54
N ILE A 114 -2.43 12.96 -2.27
CA ILE A 114 -3.38 13.67 -3.14
C ILE A 114 -2.79 13.90 -4.54
N ASP A 115 -1.52 14.32 -4.60
CA ASP A 115 -0.81 14.52 -5.86
C ASP A 115 -0.65 13.19 -6.62
N HIS A 116 -0.33 12.11 -5.91
CA HIS A 116 -0.26 10.76 -6.48
C HIS A 116 -1.60 10.34 -7.10
N ILE A 117 -2.71 10.50 -6.37
CA ILE A 117 -4.06 10.20 -6.86
C ILE A 117 -4.37 11.00 -8.13
N GLY A 118 -4.06 12.30 -8.11
CA GLY A 118 -4.30 13.19 -9.26
C GLY A 118 -3.42 12.88 -10.48
N ALA A 119 -2.18 12.44 -10.28
CA ALA A 119 -1.19 12.32 -11.34
C ALA A 119 -0.98 10.90 -11.89
N TYR A 120 -1.23 9.87 -11.08
CA TYR A 120 -0.95 8.47 -11.43
C TYR A 120 -2.23 7.63 -11.41
N ASP A 121 -3.02 7.66 -10.33
CA ASP A 121 -4.23 6.83 -10.26
C ASP A 121 -5.24 7.21 -11.32
N LEU A 122 -5.41 8.50 -11.62
CA LEU A 122 -6.26 8.91 -12.73
C LEU A 122 -5.77 8.42 -14.10
N LYS A 123 -4.46 8.18 -14.28
CA LYS A 123 -3.90 7.66 -15.53
C LYS A 123 -4.02 6.14 -15.65
N THR A 124 -4.11 5.41 -14.54
CA THR A 124 -4.17 3.95 -14.51
C THR A 124 -5.58 3.41 -14.24
N TYR A 125 -6.43 4.21 -13.59
CA TYR A 125 -7.80 3.86 -13.17
C TYR A 125 -8.87 4.81 -13.68
N GLY A 126 -8.51 5.98 -14.20
CA GLY A 126 -9.49 6.99 -14.60
C GLY A 126 -10.50 6.51 -15.65
N PRO A 127 -11.64 7.20 -15.79
CA PRO A 127 -12.77 6.78 -16.63
C PRO A 127 -12.44 6.73 -18.14
N THR A 128 -11.33 7.31 -18.57
CA THR A 128 -10.84 7.25 -19.95
C THR A 128 -9.91 6.06 -20.21
N VAL A 129 -9.50 5.36 -19.15
CA VAL A 129 -8.53 4.26 -19.20
C VAL A 129 -9.25 2.91 -19.26
N ARG A 130 -10.37 2.77 -18.53
CA ARG A 130 -11.10 1.50 -18.41
C ARG A 130 -12.59 1.72 -18.63
N ASP A 131 -13.19 0.82 -19.38
CA ASP A 131 -14.65 0.71 -19.44
C ASP A 131 -15.18 0.04 -18.16
N THR A 132 -16.51 0.08 -18.00
CA THR A 132 -17.20 -0.50 -16.83
C THR A 132 -16.85 -1.98 -16.63
N ASP A 133 -16.74 -2.74 -17.71
CA ASP A 133 -16.44 -4.17 -17.66
C ASP A 133 -15.01 -4.43 -17.18
N GLY A 134 -14.05 -3.60 -17.61
CA GLY A 134 -12.66 -3.63 -17.14
C GLY A 134 -12.56 -3.39 -15.63
N SER A 135 -13.22 -2.34 -15.14
CA SER A 135 -13.27 -2.01 -13.71
C SER A 135 -13.95 -3.09 -12.87
N LEU A 136 -15.06 -3.66 -13.34
CA LEU A 136 -15.74 -4.77 -12.65
C LEU A 136 -14.88 -6.04 -12.62
N GLY A 137 -14.21 -6.36 -13.72
CA GLY A 137 -13.35 -7.54 -13.83
C GLY A 137 -12.17 -7.48 -12.86
N GLU A 138 -11.54 -6.32 -12.71
CA GLU A 138 -10.47 -6.14 -11.73
C GLU A 138 -10.98 -6.19 -10.29
N ASN A 139 -12.10 -5.53 -9.98
CA ASN A 139 -12.70 -5.60 -8.65
C ASN A 139 -13.03 -7.04 -8.22
N ALA A 140 -13.53 -7.84 -9.16
CA ALA A 140 -13.75 -9.26 -8.95
C ALA A 140 -12.43 -10.01 -8.70
N HIS A 141 -11.37 -9.69 -9.46
CA HIS A 141 -10.04 -10.27 -9.27
C HIS A 141 -9.46 -9.94 -7.89
N ILE A 142 -9.45 -8.67 -7.48
CA ILE A 142 -8.98 -8.25 -6.14
C ILE A 142 -9.76 -8.96 -5.04
N SER A 143 -11.07 -9.05 -5.16
CA SER A 143 -11.90 -9.79 -4.19
C SER A 143 -11.53 -11.29 -4.11
N LEU A 144 -11.12 -11.88 -5.24
CA LEU A 144 -10.70 -13.29 -5.32
C LEU A 144 -9.25 -13.53 -4.95
N SER A 145 -8.38 -12.50 -4.99
CA SER A 145 -6.94 -12.59 -4.72
C SER A 145 -6.66 -12.98 -3.26
N ARG A 146 -7.62 -12.71 -2.36
CA ARG A 146 -7.55 -12.90 -0.91
C ARG A 146 -6.44 -12.08 -0.23
N LEU A 147 -5.99 -11.02 -0.89
CA LEU A 147 -5.22 -9.99 -0.22
C LEU A 147 -6.07 -9.33 0.88
N PRO A 148 -5.47 -8.97 2.02
CA PRO A 148 -6.15 -8.16 3.02
C PRO A 148 -6.43 -6.79 2.42
N LEU A 149 -7.65 -6.26 2.55
CA LEU A 149 -8.04 -4.94 2.01
C LEU A 149 -7.97 -3.83 3.08
N SER A 150 -7.57 -4.18 4.30
CA SER A 150 -7.48 -3.24 5.43
C SER A 150 -6.40 -3.70 6.40
N PRO A 151 -5.86 -2.80 7.25
CA PRO A 151 -4.84 -3.17 8.21
C PRO A 151 -5.40 -4.04 9.35
N TYR A 152 -6.72 -4.26 9.38
CA TYR A 152 -7.43 -5.05 10.39
C TYR A 152 -7.77 -6.47 9.90
N MET A 153 -7.55 -6.78 8.62
CA MET A 153 -7.88 -8.09 8.04
C MET A 153 -6.80 -9.14 8.28
N PRO A 154 -7.16 -10.44 8.37
CA PRO A 154 -6.19 -11.53 8.51
C PRO A 154 -5.05 -11.48 7.50
N GLY A 155 -3.82 -11.64 7.99
CA GLY A 155 -2.61 -11.62 7.16
C GLY A 155 -2.04 -10.24 6.87
N ALA A 156 -2.70 -9.15 7.27
CA ALA A 156 -2.22 -7.79 7.06
C ALA A 156 -0.78 -7.57 7.57
N LEU A 157 -0.49 -7.94 8.82
CA LEU A 157 0.86 -7.78 9.36
C LEU A 157 1.87 -8.72 8.68
N GLN A 158 1.43 -9.93 8.30
CA GLN A 158 2.29 -10.89 7.60
C GLN A 158 2.69 -10.39 6.21
N ILE A 159 1.82 -9.69 5.48
CA ILE A 159 2.19 -9.03 4.22
C ILE A 159 3.37 -8.08 4.46
N VAL A 160 3.27 -7.20 5.45
CA VAL A 160 4.35 -6.26 5.76
C VAL A 160 5.61 -7.01 6.19
N THR A 161 5.48 -8.12 6.93
CA THR A 161 6.65 -8.94 7.33
C THR A 161 7.39 -9.48 6.11
N MET A 162 6.66 -9.84 5.05
CA MET A 162 7.26 -10.35 3.81
C MET A 162 7.86 -9.25 2.94
N LEU A 163 7.29 -8.03 2.99
CA LEU A 163 7.71 -6.92 2.12
C LEU A 163 8.77 -6.02 2.76
N ALA A 164 8.71 -5.80 4.07
CA ALA A 164 9.55 -4.88 4.83
C ALA A 164 9.74 -5.39 6.27
N PRO A 165 10.60 -6.42 6.47
CA PRO A 165 10.80 -7.04 7.77
C PRO A 165 11.39 -6.08 8.82
N ASP A 166 12.18 -5.10 8.38
CA ASP A 166 12.72 -4.00 9.18
C ASP A 166 11.60 -3.08 9.71
N VAL A 167 10.61 -2.78 8.88
CA VAL A 167 9.43 -2.00 9.30
C VAL A 167 8.62 -2.76 10.34
N VAL A 168 8.35 -4.05 10.11
CA VAL A 168 7.58 -4.87 11.07
C VAL A 168 8.28 -5.01 12.41
N ALA A 169 9.61 -5.09 12.44
CA ALA A 169 10.36 -5.20 13.68
C ALA A 169 10.11 -4.01 14.63
N GLU A 170 9.80 -2.84 14.09
CA GLU A 170 9.51 -1.63 14.87
C GLU A 170 8.02 -1.50 15.23
N ILE A 171 7.09 -2.14 14.51
CA ILE A 171 5.65 -2.03 14.79
C ILE A 171 5.34 -2.55 16.19
N ASN A 172 4.58 -1.77 16.98
CA ASN A 172 4.11 -2.21 18.29
C ASN A 172 3.02 -3.28 18.11
N PRO A 173 3.19 -4.54 18.55
CA PRO A 173 2.18 -5.58 18.30
C PRO A 173 0.81 -5.30 18.94
N GLN A 174 0.75 -4.40 19.93
CA GLN A 174 -0.50 -4.01 20.59
C GLN A 174 -1.27 -2.92 19.82
N SER A 175 -0.61 -2.19 18.92
CA SER A 175 -1.30 -1.27 18.00
C SER A 175 -2.04 -2.00 16.89
N ILE A 176 -1.67 -3.25 16.64
CA ILE A 176 -2.23 -4.08 15.58
C ILE A 176 -3.36 -4.97 16.11
N ALA A 177 -4.51 -4.89 15.44
CA ALA A 177 -5.67 -5.70 15.79
C ALA A 177 -5.33 -7.20 15.83
N PRO A 178 -5.87 -7.98 16.78
CA PRO A 178 -5.61 -9.43 16.85
C PRO A 178 -5.92 -10.17 15.55
N ALA A 179 -6.98 -9.76 14.83
CA ALA A 179 -7.34 -10.36 13.55
C ALA A 179 -6.24 -10.16 12.48
N ALA A 180 -5.59 -9.00 12.45
CA ALA A 180 -4.53 -8.68 11.50
C ALA A 180 -3.23 -9.48 11.69
N ARG A 181 -3.04 -10.02 12.89
CA ARG A 181 -1.92 -10.91 13.25
C ARG A 181 -2.17 -12.37 12.90
N LEU A 182 -3.38 -12.72 12.45
CA LEU A 182 -3.67 -14.06 11.97
C LEU A 182 -2.90 -14.34 10.68
N ARG A 183 -2.69 -15.64 10.40
CA ARG A 183 -1.98 -16.09 9.20
C ARG A 183 -2.67 -15.60 7.93
N LEU A 184 -1.87 -15.15 6.97
CA LEU A 184 -2.27 -14.82 5.62
C LEU A 184 -2.91 -16.05 4.95
N PRO A 185 -4.15 -15.93 4.43
CA PRO A 185 -4.77 -17.00 3.67
C PRO A 185 -3.96 -17.32 2.41
N ALA A 186 -4.17 -18.52 1.85
CA ALA A 186 -3.60 -18.86 0.56
C ALA A 186 -4.09 -17.87 -0.51
N LEU A 187 -3.15 -17.09 -1.04
CA LEU A 187 -3.40 -16.05 -2.03
C LEU A 187 -3.72 -16.64 -3.40
N ARG A 188 -4.42 -15.86 -4.21
CA ARG A 188 -4.76 -16.17 -5.61
C ARG A 188 -4.34 -15.01 -6.51
N LEU A 189 -3.03 -14.75 -6.52
CA LEU A 189 -2.45 -13.69 -7.34
C LEU A 189 -2.52 -14.05 -8.83
N CYS A 190 -2.69 -13.04 -9.67
CA CYS A 190 -2.58 -13.11 -11.11
C CYS A 190 -1.18 -13.64 -11.47
N ALA A 191 -1.08 -14.42 -12.54
CA ALA A 191 0.21 -14.93 -13.00
C ALA A 191 1.14 -13.78 -13.46
N ALA A 192 2.39 -13.80 -13.01
CA ALA A 192 3.42 -12.86 -13.43
C ALA A 192 4.17 -13.40 -14.66
N ASN A 193 3.77 -13.01 -15.87
CA ASN A 193 4.54 -13.41 -17.06
C ASN A 193 5.83 -12.58 -17.20
N GLN A 194 5.88 -11.41 -16.57
CA GLN A 194 7.01 -10.49 -16.53
C GLN A 194 6.97 -9.72 -15.19
N PRO A 195 8.12 -9.25 -14.68
CA PRO A 195 8.14 -8.37 -13.51
C PRO A 195 7.38 -7.07 -13.81
N VAL A 196 6.89 -6.43 -12.75
CA VAL A 196 6.27 -5.09 -12.80
C VAL A 196 7.35 -4.04 -13.06
N LEU A 197 8.45 -4.09 -12.29
CA LEU A 197 9.58 -3.18 -12.48
C LEU A 197 10.64 -3.80 -13.38
N PRO A 198 11.10 -3.11 -14.44
CA PRO A 198 12.07 -3.66 -15.40
C PRO A 198 13.50 -3.74 -14.83
N ASP A 199 13.79 -3.02 -13.75
CA ASP A 199 15.13 -2.91 -13.16
C ASP A 199 15.53 -4.06 -12.21
N GLY A 200 14.64 -5.04 -12.03
CA GLY A 200 14.90 -6.24 -11.23
C GLY A 200 14.77 -6.06 -9.71
N ARG A 201 14.59 -4.83 -9.21
CA ARG A 201 14.29 -4.58 -7.77
C ARG A 201 12.97 -5.25 -7.37
N GLY A 202 12.02 -5.24 -8.29
CA GLY A 202 10.68 -5.79 -8.14
C GLY A 202 9.77 -4.87 -7.33
N SER A 203 8.50 -4.82 -7.72
CA SER A 203 7.47 -4.11 -6.97
C SER A 203 7.04 -4.90 -5.72
N TYR A 204 6.13 -4.34 -4.89
CA TYR A 204 5.57 -5.08 -3.74
C TYR A 204 4.93 -6.39 -4.18
N ARG A 205 4.16 -6.33 -5.25
CA ARG A 205 3.53 -7.51 -5.84
C ARG A 205 4.57 -8.52 -6.33
N ASP A 206 5.66 -8.10 -6.97
CA ASP A 206 6.71 -9.02 -7.45
C ASP A 206 7.43 -9.72 -6.28
N ILE A 207 7.70 -9.00 -5.20
CA ILE A 207 8.32 -9.55 -3.98
C ILE A 207 7.39 -10.62 -3.37
N LEU A 208 6.10 -10.29 -3.22
CA LEU A 208 5.11 -11.21 -2.65
C LEU A 208 4.90 -12.45 -3.53
N TYR A 209 4.85 -12.28 -4.85
CA TYR A 209 4.69 -13.38 -5.79
C TYR A 209 5.86 -14.37 -5.70
N ARG A 210 7.11 -13.87 -5.65
CA ARG A 210 8.32 -14.68 -5.47
C ARG A 210 8.31 -15.42 -4.13
N GLY A 211 7.95 -14.73 -3.04
CA GLY A 211 7.88 -15.31 -1.70
C GLY A 211 6.84 -16.42 -1.53
N ASN A 212 5.83 -16.47 -2.40
CA ASN A 212 4.75 -17.49 -2.37
C ASN A 212 4.93 -18.62 -3.41
N GLY A 213 6.15 -18.83 -3.92
CA GLY A 213 6.44 -19.92 -4.86
C GLY A 213 6.12 -19.59 -6.32
N GLY A 214 5.91 -18.32 -6.65
CA GLY A 214 5.89 -17.85 -8.03
C GLY A 214 7.28 -17.94 -8.67
N ILE A 215 7.38 -18.54 -9.84
CA ILE A 215 8.65 -18.71 -10.57
C ILE A 215 9.13 -17.34 -11.07
N GLY A 216 10.25 -16.83 -10.55
CA GLY A 216 10.89 -15.60 -11.07
C GLY A 216 12.12 -15.11 -10.29
N VAL A 217 13.28 -15.16 -10.95
CA VAL A 217 14.67 -14.73 -10.65
C VAL A 217 14.97 -13.94 -9.35
N VAL A 218 15.97 -14.49 -8.63
CA VAL A 218 16.64 -13.97 -7.44
C VAL A 218 17.60 -12.82 -7.80
N SER A 219 17.51 -11.70 -7.07
CA SER A 219 18.67 -10.87 -6.72
C SER A 219 18.30 -9.97 -5.54
N SER A 220 18.69 -10.39 -4.34
CA SER A 220 18.60 -9.62 -3.10
C SER A 220 19.66 -8.52 -3.07
N ALA A 221 19.24 -7.27 -2.99
CA ALA A 221 19.96 -6.17 -2.34
C ALA A 221 18.98 -5.00 -2.11
N TRP A 222 18.37 -4.96 -0.93
CA TRP A 222 17.94 -3.72 -0.29
C TRP A 222 18.85 -3.53 0.92
#